data_AF-A0A0S8GYY4-F1
#
_entry.id   AF-A0A0S8GYY4-F1
#
_cell.length_a   1.000
_cell.length_b   1.000
_cell.length_c   1.000
_cell.angle_alpha   90.00
_cell.angle_beta   90.00
_cell.angle_gamma   90.00
#
_symmetry.space_group_name_H-M   'P 1'
#
loop_
_entity.id
_entity.type
_entity.pdbx_description
1 polymer ?
#
loop_
_entity_poly.entity_id
_entity_poly.type
_entity_poly.pdbx_seq_one_letter_code
_entity_poly.pdbx_strand_id
1 'polypeptide(L)'
;MIPITNVENPASRRNIILLVILLVALVAWWGYHFWSARKSTIKPIARKTSDFLVDWRCLNCDHVVTDRAGPGPKVCPKCQEPEMYASLQWACHGVHNVAFQYNENGQPVEIKIGDAEWLPAFNEEGGWNILCPVCGNVMSPATPLRPAPRQEDDRGD
;
A
#
# COMPACT_ATOMS: atom_id res chain seq x y z
N MET A 1 43.77 -63.61 -4.96
CA MET A 1 43.15 -62.34 -4.48
C MET A 1 43.71 -61.21 -5.32
N ILE A 2 42.89 -60.59 -6.16
CA ILE A 2 43.28 -59.44 -7.00
C ILE A 2 42.65 -58.20 -6.36
N PRO A 3 43.43 -57.17 -5.98
CA PRO A 3 42.88 -55.95 -5.42
C PRO A 3 42.21 -55.13 -6.53
N ILE A 4 40.93 -54.81 -6.34
CA ILE A 4 40.17 -53.92 -7.23
C ILE A 4 40.46 -52.50 -6.76
N THR A 5 41.36 -51.80 -7.44
CA THR A 5 41.58 -50.36 -7.20
C THR A 5 40.53 -49.57 -7.96
N ASN A 6 39.62 -48.92 -7.25
CA ASN A 6 38.67 -47.96 -7.83
C ASN A 6 39.45 -46.77 -8.42
N VAL A 7 39.47 -46.68 -9.74
CA VAL A 7 40.00 -45.52 -10.47
C VAL A 7 38.95 -44.41 -10.38
N GLU A 8 39.10 -43.50 -9.42
CA GLU A 8 38.27 -42.29 -9.37
C GLU A 8 38.54 -41.44 -10.62
N ASN A 9 37.54 -41.34 -11.50
CA ASN A 9 37.64 -40.52 -12.70
C ASN A 9 37.71 -39.03 -12.31
N PRO A 10 38.80 -38.31 -12.63
CA PRO A 10 38.98 -36.91 -12.23
C PRO A 10 37.90 -35.97 -12.82
N ALA A 11 37.24 -36.37 -13.92
CA ALA A 11 36.10 -35.64 -14.49
C ALA A 11 34.87 -35.65 -13.57
N SER A 12 34.69 -36.73 -12.79
CA SER A 12 33.59 -36.86 -11.83
C SER A 12 33.73 -35.87 -10.67
N ARG A 13 34.95 -35.73 -10.11
CA ARG A 13 35.24 -34.77 -9.04
C ARG A 13 34.98 -33.32 -9.49
N ARG A 14 35.35 -32.95 -10.72
CA ARG A 14 35.12 -31.60 -11.25
C ARG A 14 33.62 -31.29 -11.40
N ASN A 15 32.84 -32.25 -11.88
CA ASN A 15 31.39 -32.09 -12.04
C ASN A 15 30.67 -31.99 -10.69
N ILE A 16 31.11 -32.75 -9.68
CA ILE A 16 30.57 -32.65 -8.32
C ILE A 16 30.83 -31.27 -7.72
N ILE A 17 32.05 -30.73 -7.87
CA ILE A 17 32.39 -29.38 -7.38
C ILE A 17 31.50 -28.31 -8.05
N LEU A 18 31.31 -28.39 -9.37
CA LEU A 18 30.45 -27.45 -10.10
C LEU A 18 28.99 -27.52 -9.64
N LEU A 19 28.47 -28.73 -9.42
CA LEU A 19 27.10 -28.92 -8.90
C LEU A 19 26.94 -28.29 -7.51
N VAL A 20 27.91 -28.47 -6.61
CA VAL A 20 27.86 -27.87 -5.27
C VAL A 20 27.85 -26.34 -5.35
N ILE A 21 28.68 -25.74 -6.20
CA ILE A 21 28.71 -24.28 -6.40
C ILE A 21 27.37 -23.77 -6.92
N LEU A 22 26.77 -24.44 -7.91
CA LEU A 22 25.46 -24.09 -8.47
C LEU A 22 24.36 -24.15 -7.41
N LEU A 23 24.37 -25.18 -6.56
CA LEU A 23 23.39 -25.36 -5.50
C LEU A 23 23.49 -24.25 -4.45
N VAL A 24 24.71 -23.88 -4.04
CA VAL A 24 24.96 -22.77 -3.11
C VAL A 24 24.49 -21.44 -3.70
N ALA A 25 24.78 -21.18 -4.98
CA ALA A 25 24.34 -19.96 -5.66
C ALA A 25 22.80 -19.88 -5.75
N LEU A 26 22.14 -21.01 -6.03
CA LEU A 26 20.67 -21.07 -6.10
C LEU A 26 20.01 -20.81 -4.75
N VAL A 27 20.56 -21.39 -3.66
CA VAL A 27 20.07 -21.14 -2.29
C VAL A 27 20.29 -19.69 -1.88
N ALA A 28 21.44 -19.11 -2.21
CA ALA A 28 21.72 -17.69 -1.93
C ALA A 28 20.77 -16.77 -2.70
N TRP A 29 20.49 -17.07 -3.97
CA TRP A 29 19.55 -16.34 -4.81
C TRP A 29 18.12 -16.40 -4.27
N TRP A 30 17.64 -17.60 -3.91
CA TRP A 30 16.34 -17.78 -3.25
C TRP A 30 16.25 -17.05 -1.91
N GLY A 31 17.30 -17.15 -1.08
CA GLY A 31 17.38 -16.46 0.19
C GLY A 31 17.33 -14.93 0.04
N TYR A 32 18.03 -14.39 -0.95
CA TYR A 32 17.98 -12.97 -1.28
C TYR A 32 16.58 -12.54 -1.74
N HIS A 33 15.95 -13.28 -2.65
CA HIS A 33 14.59 -12.98 -3.10
C HIS A 33 13.59 -13.02 -1.94
N PHE A 34 13.65 -14.03 -1.09
CA PHE A 34 12.76 -14.15 0.05
C PHE A 34 12.99 -13.05 1.11
N TRP A 35 14.24 -12.66 1.35
CA TRP A 35 14.56 -11.56 2.25
C TRP A 35 14.14 -10.19 1.70
N SER A 36 14.33 -9.96 0.40
CA SER A 36 13.88 -8.74 -0.27
C SER A 36 12.35 -8.62 -0.26
N ALA A 37 11.62 -9.73 -0.43
CA ALA A 37 10.15 -9.77 -0.34
C ALA A 37 9.61 -9.39 1.06
N ARG A 38 10.41 -9.61 2.12
CA ARG A 38 10.04 -9.20 3.49
C ARG A 38 10.25 -7.72 3.76
N LYS A 39 11.05 -7.00 2.96
CA LYS A 39 11.35 -5.58 3.19
C LYS A 39 10.33 -4.62 2.58
N SER A 40 9.40 -5.10 1.76
CA SER A 40 8.37 -4.27 1.12
C SER A 40 6.97 -4.44 1.70
N THR A 41 6.83 -5.09 2.86
CA THR A 41 5.54 -5.11 3.57
C THR A 41 5.36 -3.77 4.28
N ILE A 42 4.95 -2.75 3.52
CA ILE A 42 4.08 -1.71 4.08
C ILE A 42 2.95 -2.51 4.74
N LYS A 43 2.97 -2.62 6.07
CA LYS A 43 1.91 -3.33 6.79
C LYS A 43 0.60 -2.79 6.24
N PRO A 44 -0.31 -3.63 5.72
CA PRO A 44 -1.59 -3.14 5.28
C PRO A 44 -2.17 -2.36 6.44
N ILE A 45 -2.31 -1.07 6.15
CA ILE A 45 -2.90 -0.06 6.99
C ILE A 45 -4.13 -0.64 7.68
N ALA A 46 -4.15 -0.44 9.00
CA ALA A 46 -5.18 -0.71 10.00
C ALA A 46 -6.48 -1.45 9.58
N ARG A 47 -6.93 -2.35 10.47
CA ARG A 47 -8.15 -3.16 10.29
C ARG A 47 -9.44 -2.34 10.16
N LYS A 48 -9.45 -1.04 10.53
CA LYS A 48 -10.59 -0.11 10.41
C LYS A 48 -10.11 1.28 10.00
N THR A 49 -10.92 1.99 9.20
CA THR A 49 -10.62 3.37 8.76
C THR A 49 -10.63 4.40 9.88
N SER A 50 -11.29 4.10 10.99
CA SER A 50 -11.27 4.90 12.22
C SER A 50 -9.91 4.99 12.90
N ASP A 51 -8.97 4.11 12.54
CA ASP A 51 -7.69 3.94 13.25
C ASP A 51 -6.59 4.90 12.75
N PHE A 52 -6.87 5.74 11.75
CA PHE A 52 -5.92 6.70 11.21
C PHE A 52 -6.52 8.09 11.06
N LEU A 53 -5.66 9.10 11.23
CA LEU A 53 -5.98 10.50 10.97
C LEU A 53 -5.79 10.80 9.48
N VAL A 54 -6.80 11.44 8.91
CA VAL A 54 -6.79 11.95 7.54
C VAL A 54 -7.08 13.44 7.55
N ASP A 55 -6.68 14.08 6.48
CA ASP A 55 -7.09 15.45 6.23
C ASP A 55 -8.46 15.40 5.56
N TRP A 56 -9.48 15.91 6.23
CA TRP A 56 -10.78 16.16 5.64
C TRP A 56 -10.69 17.45 4.84
N ARG A 57 -10.95 17.40 3.54
CA ARG A 57 -10.87 18.55 2.63
C ARG A 57 -12.24 18.85 2.06
N CYS A 58 -12.66 20.10 2.13
CA CYS A 58 -13.89 20.57 1.49
C CYS A 58 -13.64 20.79 0.00
N LEU A 59 -14.45 20.16 -0.86
CA LEU A 59 -14.32 20.30 -2.31
C LEU A 59 -14.82 21.66 -2.82
N ASN A 60 -15.75 22.32 -2.11
CA ASN A 60 -16.22 23.67 -2.47
C ASN A 60 -15.20 24.78 -2.16
N CYS A 61 -14.55 24.75 -0.99
CA CYS A 61 -13.78 25.91 -0.48
C CYS A 61 -12.35 25.60 -0.03
N ASP A 62 -11.86 24.39 -0.32
CA ASP A 62 -10.52 23.88 0.01
C ASP A 62 -10.14 23.92 1.50
N HIS A 63 -11.11 24.15 2.40
CA HIS A 63 -10.85 24.12 3.84
C HIS A 63 -10.46 22.71 4.28
N VAL A 64 -9.45 22.61 5.15
CA VAL A 64 -8.91 21.34 5.64
C VAL A 64 -9.01 21.27 7.17
N VAL A 65 -9.46 20.14 7.68
CA VAL A 65 -9.33 19.77 9.11
C VAL A 65 -8.75 18.37 9.23
N THR A 66 -7.91 18.12 10.22
CA THR A 66 -7.40 16.76 10.47
C THR A 66 -8.28 16.06 11.50
N ASP A 67 -8.82 14.89 11.16
CA ASP A 67 -9.67 14.07 12.02
C ASP A 67 -9.59 12.60 11.61
N ARG A 68 -10.21 11.68 12.36
CA ARG A 68 -10.27 10.25 12.02
C ARG A 68 -10.97 10.06 10.66
N ALA A 69 -10.49 9.09 9.89
CA ALA A 69 -11.16 8.70 8.65
C ALA A 69 -12.52 8.05 8.94
N GLY A 70 -13.44 8.17 7.98
CA GLY A 70 -14.81 7.69 8.11
C GLY A 70 -15.64 8.04 6.87
N PRO A 71 -16.93 7.67 6.85
CA PRO A 71 -17.84 8.01 5.76
C PRO A 71 -18.02 9.52 5.63
N GLY A 72 -18.01 10.00 4.39
CA GLY A 72 -18.34 11.37 4.02
C GLY A 72 -19.68 11.45 3.27
N PRO A 73 -20.08 12.65 2.83
CA PRO A 73 -19.46 13.94 3.17
C PRO A 73 -19.79 14.38 4.61
N LYS A 74 -18.84 15.10 5.24
CA LYS A 74 -19.10 15.91 6.43
C LYS A 74 -19.47 17.34 6.02
N VAL A 75 -20.18 18.04 6.89
CA VAL A 75 -20.45 19.48 6.74
C VAL A 75 -19.16 20.26 6.96
N CYS A 76 -18.80 21.12 6.00
CA CYS A 76 -17.62 21.97 6.14
C CYS A 76 -17.87 23.07 7.17
N PRO A 77 -17.01 23.23 8.21
CA PRO A 77 -17.21 24.28 9.21
C PRO A 77 -16.97 25.70 8.65
N LYS A 78 -16.33 25.84 7.48
CA LYS A 78 -16.02 27.14 6.86
C LYS A 78 -17.15 27.65 5.95
N CYS A 79 -17.66 26.81 5.05
CA CYS A 79 -18.69 27.21 4.08
C CYS A 79 -20.07 26.59 4.33
N GLN A 80 -20.20 25.71 5.33
CA GLN A 80 -21.44 25.01 5.70
C GLN A 80 -22.00 24.03 4.65
N GLU A 81 -21.30 23.82 3.53
CA GLU A 81 -21.69 22.84 2.52
C GLU A 81 -21.32 21.40 2.93
N PRO A 82 -22.15 20.40 2.63
CA PRO A 82 -21.88 18.98 2.89
C PRO A 82 -20.95 18.40 1.83
N GLU A 83 -19.74 18.94 1.73
CA GLU A 83 -18.76 18.56 0.70
C GLU A 83 -17.36 18.29 1.26
N MET A 84 -17.28 17.88 2.52
CA MET A 84 -16.01 17.60 3.17
C MET A 84 -15.71 16.11 3.18
N TYR A 85 -14.64 15.71 2.51
CA TYR A 85 -14.28 14.30 2.32
C TYR A 85 -12.88 14.02 2.86
N ALA A 86 -12.65 12.79 3.30
CA ALA A 86 -11.32 12.33 3.64
C ALA A 86 -10.40 12.42 2.41
N SER A 87 -9.27 13.09 2.56
CA SER A 87 -8.32 13.38 1.49
C SER A 87 -6.94 12.85 1.86
N LEU A 88 -6.32 12.13 0.93
CA LEU A 88 -4.96 11.62 1.06
C LEU A 88 -4.14 12.08 -0.14
N GLN A 89 -2.84 12.28 0.08
CA GLN A 89 -1.91 12.67 -0.96
C GLN A 89 -1.36 11.45 -1.69
N TRP A 90 -1.41 11.48 -3.01
CA TRP A 90 -0.87 10.46 -3.90
C TRP A 90 0.11 11.08 -4.89
N ALA A 91 1.16 10.34 -5.25
CA ALA A 91 2.26 10.82 -6.06
C ALA A 91 2.35 10.09 -7.40
N CYS A 92 2.32 10.89 -8.46
CA CYS A 92 2.73 10.55 -9.82
C CYS A 92 2.78 11.84 -10.64
N HIS A 93 3.93 12.18 -11.22
CA HIS A 93 4.13 13.47 -11.92
C HIS A 93 3.73 14.70 -11.07
N GLY A 94 3.98 14.64 -9.76
CA GLY A 94 3.52 15.62 -8.77
C GLY A 94 2.77 14.96 -7.62
N VAL A 95 2.24 15.78 -6.71
CA VAL A 95 1.39 15.35 -5.59
C VAL A 95 -0.04 15.77 -5.86
N HIS A 96 -0.96 14.83 -5.75
CA HIS A 96 -2.39 15.01 -6.00
C HIS A 96 -3.17 14.70 -4.73
N ASN A 97 -4.16 15.53 -4.41
CA ASN A 97 -5.12 15.23 -3.37
C ASN A 97 -6.20 14.32 -3.95
N VAL A 98 -6.38 13.16 -3.33
CA VAL A 98 -7.41 12.19 -3.68
C VAL A 98 -8.44 12.18 -2.56
N ALA A 99 -9.66 12.60 -2.87
CA ALA A 99 -10.80 12.50 -1.97
C ALA A 99 -11.36 11.08 -2.02
N PHE A 100 -11.76 10.55 -0.86
CA PHE A 100 -12.29 9.21 -0.68
C PHE A 100 -13.70 9.30 -0.13
N GLN A 101 -14.62 8.56 -0.76
CA GLN A 101 -15.92 8.27 -0.22
C GLN A 101 -15.90 6.87 0.39
N TYR A 102 -16.13 6.79 1.71
CA TYR A 102 -16.20 5.52 2.43
C TYR A 102 -17.66 5.12 2.67
N ASN A 103 -17.94 3.82 2.62
CA ASN A 103 -19.22 3.27 3.06
C ASN A 103 -19.30 3.14 4.59
N GLU A 104 -20.43 2.65 5.10
CA GLU A 104 -20.68 2.45 6.54
C GLU A 104 -19.69 1.46 7.20
N ASN A 105 -19.15 0.51 6.41
CA ASN A 105 -18.12 -0.43 6.86
C ASN A 105 -16.72 0.18 6.86
N GLY A 106 -16.59 1.44 6.47
CA GLY A 106 -15.31 2.11 6.33
C GLY A 106 -14.51 1.66 5.11
N GLN A 107 -15.13 1.05 4.09
CA GLN A 107 -14.43 0.69 2.86
C GLN A 107 -14.55 1.82 1.83
N PRO A 108 -13.47 2.18 1.11
CA PRO A 108 -13.55 3.19 0.07
C PRO A 108 -14.36 2.62 -1.10
N VAL A 109 -15.43 3.31 -1.48
CA VAL A 109 -16.30 2.93 -2.61
C VAL A 109 -16.03 3.79 -3.83
N GLU A 110 -15.74 5.07 -3.63
CA GLU A 110 -15.46 6.02 -4.71
C GLU A 110 -14.29 6.92 -4.34
N ILE A 111 -13.63 7.45 -5.36
CA ILE A 111 -12.52 8.38 -5.26
C ILE A 111 -12.73 9.55 -6.23
N LYS A 112 -12.13 10.68 -5.91
CA LYS A 112 -12.07 11.85 -6.79
C LYS A 112 -10.70 12.49 -6.73
N ILE A 113 -10.11 12.78 -7.90
CA ILE A 113 -8.77 13.36 -8.03
C ILE A 113 -8.93 14.78 -8.59
N GLY A 114 -8.60 15.78 -7.77
CA GLY A 114 -8.87 17.19 -8.12
C GLY A 114 -10.35 17.43 -8.42
N ASP A 115 -10.64 18.03 -9.57
CA ASP A 115 -12.01 18.37 -10.02
C ASP A 115 -12.66 17.30 -10.91
N ALA A 116 -12.01 16.14 -11.08
CA ALA A 116 -12.53 15.05 -11.90
C ALA A 116 -13.88 14.50 -11.39
N GLU A 117 -14.51 13.66 -12.20
CA GLU A 117 -15.69 12.90 -11.77
C GLU A 117 -15.34 11.90 -10.66
N TRP A 118 -16.35 11.54 -9.87
CA TRP A 118 -16.21 10.43 -8.93
C TRP A 118 -16.10 9.12 -9.70
N LEU A 119 -15.10 8.32 -9.34
CA LEU A 119 -14.84 7.03 -9.95
C LEU A 119 -14.88 5.93 -8.88
N PRO A 120 -15.23 4.69 -9.22
CA PRO A 120 -15.10 3.56 -8.30
C PRO A 120 -13.67 3.48 -7.75
N ALA A 121 -13.51 3.25 -6.44
CA ALA A 121 -12.20 3.18 -5.80
C ALA A 121 -11.33 2.03 -6.33
N PHE A 122 -11.99 0.94 -6.77
CA PHE A 122 -11.35 -0.25 -7.34
C PHE A 122 -11.85 -0.52 -8.75
N ASN A 123 -10.97 -1.05 -9.60
CA ASN A 123 -11.31 -1.52 -10.94
C ASN A 123 -11.89 -2.94 -10.91
N GLU A 124 -12.27 -3.47 -12.07
CA GLU A 124 -12.85 -4.83 -12.19
C GLU A 124 -11.90 -5.95 -11.75
N GLU A 125 -10.57 -5.70 -11.80
CA GLU A 125 -9.56 -6.66 -11.34
C GLU A 125 -9.26 -6.55 -9.83
N GLY A 126 -9.91 -5.64 -9.11
CA GLY A 126 -9.68 -5.37 -7.69
C GLY A 126 -8.44 -4.52 -7.38
N GLY A 127 -7.81 -3.94 -8.41
CA GLY A 127 -6.74 -2.94 -8.28
C GLY A 127 -7.29 -1.56 -7.94
N TRP A 128 -6.45 -0.68 -7.36
CA TRP A 128 -6.82 0.71 -7.10
C TRP A 128 -7.02 1.48 -8.40
N ASN A 129 -8.12 2.23 -8.50
CA ASN A 129 -8.44 3.07 -9.64
C ASN A 129 -7.83 4.49 -9.54
N ILE A 130 -6.79 4.66 -8.73
CA ILE A 130 -6.15 5.96 -8.47
C ILE A 130 -5.10 6.19 -9.56
N LEU A 131 -5.54 6.67 -10.72
CA LEU A 131 -4.70 6.89 -11.89
C LEU A 131 -4.18 8.33 -11.96
N CYS A 132 -2.94 8.49 -12.42
CA CYS A 132 -2.34 9.78 -12.65
C CYS A 132 -3.05 10.49 -13.82
N PRO A 133 -3.53 11.73 -13.65
CA PRO A 133 -4.21 12.46 -14.73
C PRO A 133 -3.26 12.83 -15.89
N VAL A 134 -1.94 12.76 -15.69
CA VAL A 134 -0.93 13.12 -16.69
C VAL A 134 -0.56 11.92 -17.57
N CYS A 135 -0.38 10.74 -16.98
CA CYS A 135 0.17 9.57 -17.69
C CYS A 135 -0.68 8.30 -17.61
N GLY A 136 -1.81 8.32 -16.88
CA GLY A 136 -2.71 7.18 -16.72
C GLY A 136 -2.19 6.03 -15.83
N ASN A 137 -0.97 6.12 -15.29
CA ASN A 137 -0.42 5.07 -14.42
C ASN A 137 -1.02 5.15 -13.01
N VAL A 138 -1.09 4.00 -12.33
CA VAL A 138 -1.48 3.92 -10.92
C VAL A 138 -0.52 4.76 -10.07
N MET A 139 -1.07 5.64 -9.24
CA MET A 139 -0.30 6.46 -8.31
C MET A 139 0.11 5.66 -7.07
N SER A 140 1.11 6.14 -6.35
CA SER A 140 1.48 5.60 -5.02
C SER A 140 1.12 6.60 -3.92
N PRO A 141 0.83 6.18 -2.69
CA PRO A 141 0.66 7.12 -1.57
C PRO A 141 1.89 8.01 -1.41
N ALA A 142 1.69 9.33 -1.35
CA ALA A 142 2.78 10.30 -1.20
C ALA A 142 3.25 10.42 0.26
N THR A 143 2.35 10.17 1.21
CA THR A 143 2.58 10.36 2.64
C THR A 143 2.18 9.09 3.39
N PRO A 144 2.98 8.62 4.37
CA PRO A 144 2.56 7.52 5.23
C PRO A 144 1.32 7.91 6.03
N LEU A 145 0.40 6.97 6.24
CA LEU A 145 -0.78 7.24 7.06
C LEU A 145 -0.38 7.47 8.52
N ARG A 146 -1.03 8.47 9.13
CA ARG A 146 -0.82 8.83 10.53
C ARG A 146 -1.75 7.99 11.42
N PRO A 147 -1.25 7.20 12.37
CA PRO A 147 -2.11 6.48 13.29
C PRO A 147 -2.91 7.47 14.14
N ALA A 148 -4.19 7.19 14.37
CA ALA A 148 -4.99 7.93 15.32
C ALA A 148 -4.55 7.55 16.75
N PRO A 149 -4.55 8.50 17.70
CA PRO A 149 -4.45 8.16 19.11
C PRO A 149 -5.50 7.12 19.45
N ARG A 150 -5.17 6.13 20.29
CA ARG A 150 -6.21 5.25 20.82
C ARG A 150 -7.25 6.14 21.48
N GLN A 151 -8.52 5.87 21.19
CA GLN A 151 -9.56 6.39 22.04
C GLN A 151 -9.32 5.67 23.37
N GLU A 152 -8.79 6.38 24.37
CA GLU A 152 -8.97 5.92 25.74
C GLU A 152 -10.48 5.78 25.88
N ASP A 153 -10.90 4.55 26.09
CA ASP A 153 -12.27 4.28 26.43
C ASP A 153 -12.52 5.07 27.70
N ASP A 154 -13.37 6.09 27.62
CA ASP A 154 -14.01 6.73 28.76
C ASP A 154 -14.90 5.68 29.47
N ARG A 155 -14.30 4.59 29.96
CA ARG A 155 -14.80 3.88 31.13
C ARG A 155 -14.51 4.83 32.28
N GLY A 156 -15.43 5.78 32.47
CA GLY A 156 -15.62 6.36 33.78
C GLY A 156 -15.91 5.20 34.74
N ASP A 157 -14.93 4.89 35.56
CA ASP A 157 -15.14 4.14 36.80
C ASP A 157 -15.98 4.99 37.78
#